data_AF-A0A166EQC9-F1
#
_entry.id   AF-A0A166EQC9-F1
#
_cell.length_a   1.000
_cell.length_b   1.000
_cell.length_c   1.000
_cell.angle_alpha   90.00
_cell.angle_beta   90.00
_cell.angle_gamma   90.00
#
_symmetry.space_group_name_H-M   'P 1'
#
loop_
_entity.id
_entity.type
_entity.pdbx_description
1 polymer ?
#
loop_
_entity_poly.entity_id
_entity_poly.type
_entity_poly.pdbx_seq_one_letter_code
_entity_poly.pdbx_strand_id
1 'polypeptide(L)'
;MTAFLALMLIESSRAGRSLIFAWPTTLLVGLMCQLQGIGVWSNVYWLATIAFRQLDARRGPSVAVGRVAAEANLFAILVGFALPSQVMLSVQTPLVIAAWQFFPAWILLARGVYMLVRLRSIGNGYKVVQATYLTTFALSAYGNALAIWLLRDNLSSYLATLPPTIEPPAFAGSTLTVAALQFLTWDWIMTAAGGLLATLWIAKSPAEVAQIAAWNIFATPLFGAGAAVSGALMWREKRLNGSK
;
A
#
# COMPACT_ATOMS: atom_id res chain seq x y z
N MET A 1 3.00 -0.92 -3.23
CA MET A 1 1.91 -1.88 -2.90
C MET A 1 1.74 -2.11 -1.40
N THR A 2 2.79 -2.43 -0.64
CA THR A 2 2.72 -2.70 0.82
C THR A 2 1.97 -1.63 1.62
N ALA A 3 2.26 -0.35 1.39
CA ALA A 3 1.61 0.77 2.06
C ALA A 3 0.08 0.79 1.89
N PHE A 4 -0.39 0.50 0.67
CA PHE A 4 -1.81 0.45 0.34
C PHE A 4 -2.50 -0.72 1.06
N LEU A 5 -1.86 -1.89 1.08
CA LEU A 5 -2.37 -3.05 1.82
C LEU A 5 -2.44 -2.78 3.33
N ALA A 6 -1.41 -2.14 3.89
CA ALA A 6 -1.42 -1.73 5.30
C ALA A 6 -2.58 -0.79 5.61
N LEU A 7 -2.78 0.24 4.79
CA LEU A 7 -3.92 1.15 4.93
C LEU A 7 -5.24 0.38 4.96
N MET A 8 -5.48 -0.51 3.99
CA MET A 8 -6.72 -1.28 3.92
C MET A 8 -6.96 -2.15 5.17
N LEU A 9 -5.93 -2.86 5.62
CA LEU A 9 -6.03 -3.73 6.80
C LEU A 9 -6.25 -2.93 8.09
N ILE A 10 -5.58 -1.79 8.21
CA ILE A 10 -5.68 -0.92 9.39
C ILE A 10 -7.05 -0.25 9.45
N GLU A 11 -7.51 0.35 8.35
CA GLU A 11 -8.82 1.02 8.29
C GLU A 11 -9.98 0.02 8.50
N SER A 12 -9.87 -1.19 7.93
CA SER A 12 -10.85 -2.27 8.17
C SER A 12 -10.85 -2.83 9.59
N SER A 13 -9.87 -2.46 10.42
CA SER A 13 -9.76 -2.90 11.81
C SER A 13 -10.14 -1.83 12.83
N ARG A 14 -10.55 -0.63 12.40
CA ARG A 14 -10.98 0.44 13.32
C ARG A 14 -12.37 0.18 13.91
N ALA A 15 -12.59 0.61 15.15
CA ALA A 15 -13.86 0.43 15.86
C ALA A 15 -15.03 1.24 15.26
N GLY A 16 -14.77 2.41 14.67
CA GLY A 16 -15.78 3.27 14.03
C GLY A 16 -15.79 3.25 12.49
N ARG A 17 -15.31 2.18 11.86
CA ARG A 17 -15.30 2.07 10.40
C ARG A 17 -16.73 1.95 9.84
N SER A 18 -16.96 2.45 8.63
CA SER A 18 -18.23 2.18 7.93
C SER A 18 -18.22 0.76 7.36
N LEU A 19 -19.40 0.20 7.08
CA LEU A 19 -19.54 -1.14 6.48
C LEU A 19 -18.76 -1.30 5.17
N ILE A 20 -18.62 -0.21 4.41
CA ILE A 20 -17.84 -0.18 3.17
C ILE A 20 -16.37 -0.56 3.42
N PHE A 21 -15.79 -0.18 4.56
CA PHE A 21 -14.41 -0.55 4.90
C PHE A 21 -14.32 -1.79 5.78
N ALA A 22 -15.44 -2.42 6.12
CA ALA A 22 -15.44 -3.63 6.91
C ALA A 22 -15.07 -4.86 6.08
N TRP A 23 -14.88 -5.98 6.76
CA TRP A 23 -14.85 -7.29 6.12
C TRP A 23 -16.19 -7.57 5.41
N PRO A 24 -16.22 -8.08 4.16
CA PRO A 24 -15.13 -8.65 3.35
C PRO A 24 -14.47 -7.69 2.32
N THR A 25 -14.66 -6.37 2.42
CA THR A 25 -14.20 -5.43 1.37
C THR A 25 -12.70 -5.52 1.07
N THR A 26 -11.85 -5.78 2.07
CA THR A 26 -10.41 -5.94 1.85
C THR A 26 -10.08 -7.09 0.89
N LEU A 27 -10.80 -8.23 0.98
CA LEU A 27 -10.64 -9.34 0.05
C LEU A 27 -11.09 -8.92 -1.35
N LEU A 28 -12.27 -8.32 -1.45
CA LEU A 28 -12.87 -7.94 -2.72
C LEU A 28 -11.98 -6.95 -3.47
N VAL A 29 -11.52 -5.89 -2.80
CA VAL A 29 -10.60 -4.91 -3.41
C VAL A 29 -9.28 -5.58 -3.81
N GLY A 30 -8.74 -6.49 -2.99
CA GLY A 30 -7.53 -7.23 -3.34
C GLY A 30 -7.71 -8.09 -4.60
N LEU A 31 -8.82 -8.82 -4.72
CA LEU A 31 -9.15 -9.60 -5.91
C LEU A 31 -9.37 -8.70 -7.13
N MET A 32 -10.03 -7.55 -6.95
CA MET A 32 -10.23 -6.59 -8.01
C MET A 32 -8.90 -5.96 -8.49
N CYS A 33 -7.94 -5.71 -7.59
CA CYS A 33 -6.59 -5.29 -7.97
C CYS A 33 -5.89 -6.34 -8.86
N GLN A 34 -6.15 -7.65 -8.68
CA GLN A 34 -5.59 -8.70 -9.54
C GLN A 34 -6.26 -8.75 -10.91
N LEU A 35 -7.57 -8.50 -10.99
CA LEU A 35 -8.32 -8.59 -12.24
C LEU A 35 -8.19 -7.34 -13.13
N GLN A 36 -8.13 -6.16 -12.53
CA GLN A 36 -8.22 -4.88 -13.24
C GLN A 36 -7.03 -3.94 -13.00
N GLY A 37 -6.05 -4.37 -12.19
CA GLY A 37 -4.89 -3.55 -11.82
C GLY A 37 -5.07 -2.81 -10.50
N ILE A 38 -3.96 -2.60 -9.81
CA ILE A 38 -3.94 -1.87 -8.53
C ILE A 38 -4.11 -0.36 -8.74
N GLY A 39 -3.72 0.16 -9.89
CA GLY A 39 -3.85 1.56 -10.26
C GLY A 39 -5.31 2.02 -10.26
N VAL A 40 -6.23 1.20 -10.76
CA VAL A 40 -7.65 1.53 -10.75
C VAL A 40 -8.22 1.46 -9.32
N TRP A 41 -8.08 0.30 -8.68
CA TRP A 41 -8.78 0.04 -7.43
C TRP A 41 -8.18 0.73 -6.22
N SER A 42 -6.88 1.04 -6.23
CA SER A 42 -6.28 1.86 -5.17
C SER A 42 -6.83 3.29 -5.19
N ASN A 43 -6.98 3.88 -6.37
CA ASN A 43 -7.59 5.19 -6.53
C ASN A 43 -9.06 5.20 -6.10
N VAL A 44 -9.84 4.18 -6.49
CA VAL A 44 -11.24 4.02 -6.02
C VAL A 44 -11.29 3.92 -4.49
N TYR A 45 -10.40 3.12 -3.89
CA TYR A 45 -10.34 2.97 -2.44
C TYR A 45 -9.96 4.28 -1.74
N TRP A 46 -8.97 5.02 -2.26
CA TRP A 46 -8.60 6.34 -1.73
C TRP A 46 -9.74 7.34 -1.83
N LEU A 47 -10.42 7.42 -2.98
CA LEU A 47 -11.59 8.27 -3.18
C LEU A 47 -12.71 7.93 -2.19
N ALA A 48 -12.99 6.64 -1.97
CA ALA A 48 -13.95 6.23 -0.95
C ALA A 48 -13.50 6.69 0.44
N THR A 49 -12.23 6.49 0.79
CA THR A 49 -11.67 6.88 2.09
C THR A 49 -11.79 8.39 2.34
N ILE A 50 -11.61 9.20 1.29
CA ILE A 50 -11.81 10.66 1.30
C ILE A 50 -13.29 11.02 1.40
N ALA A 51 -14.13 10.49 0.51
CA ALA A 51 -15.56 10.82 0.43
C ALA A 51 -16.30 10.47 1.73
N PHE A 52 -15.99 9.33 2.33
CA PHE A 52 -16.55 8.91 3.62
C PHE A 52 -15.83 9.52 4.83
N ARG A 53 -14.88 10.44 4.63
CA ARG A 53 -14.12 11.11 5.71
C ARG A 53 -13.45 10.13 6.68
N GLN A 54 -12.94 9.01 6.16
CA GLN A 54 -12.19 8.04 6.97
C GLN A 54 -10.77 8.56 7.29
N LEU A 55 -10.23 9.47 6.45
CA LEU A 55 -8.93 10.11 6.71
C LEU A 55 -8.98 11.16 7.83
N ASP A 56 -10.17 11.66 8.19
CA ASP A 56 -10.33 12.76 9.13
C ASP A 56 -9.93 12.39 10.56
N ALA A 57 -8.92 13.09 11.07
CA ALA A 57 -8.46 12.94 12.45
C ALA A 57 -9.39 13.58 13.50
N ARG A 58 -10.57 14.07 13.11
CA ARG A 58 -11.58 14.66 14.00
C ARG A 58 -12.57 13.64 14.57
N ARG A 59 -12.50 12.37 14.15
CA ARG A 59 -13.45 11.32 14.55
C ARG A 59 -13.36 10.84 16.01
N GLY A 60 -12.44 11.39 16.81
CA GLY A 60 -12.35 11.11 18.25
C GLY A 60 -11.82 9.70 18.59
N PRO A 61 -12.03 9.20 19.82
CA PRO A 61 -11.47 7.93 20.31
C PRO A 61 -11.93 6.67 19.57
N SER A 62 -13.01 6.75 18.77
CA SER A 62 -13.60 5.65 17.98
C SER A 62 -12.70 5.17 16.82
N VAL A 63 -11.55 5.80 16.63
CA VAL A 63 -10.60 5.56 15.53
C VAL A 63 -9.49 4.58 15.95
N ALA A 64 -9.40 4.18 17.21
CA ALA A 64 -8.35 3.28 17.69
C ALA A 64 -8.48 1.86 17.08
N VAL A 65 -7.33 1.26 16.77
CA VAL A 65 -7.23 -0.14 16.39
C VAL A 65 -6.84 -0.95 17.63
N GLY A 66 -7.61 -2.00 17.93
CA GLY A 66 -7.29 -2.90 19.03
C GLY A 66 -5.96 -3.63 18.81
N ARG A 67 -5.22 -3.89 19.88
CA ARG A 67 -3.88 -4.50 19.82
C ARG A 67 -3.85 -5.81 19.03
N VAL A 68 -4.76 -6.74 19.29
CA VAL A 68 -4.83 -8.04 18.58
C VAL A 68 -5.03 -7.84 17.08
N ALA A 69 -5.90 -6.92 16.68
CA ALA A 69 -6.13 -6.64 15.26
C ALA A 69 -4.92 -5.98 14.60
N ALA A 70 -4.23 -5.07 15.30
CA ALA A 70 -3.00 -4.47 14.80
C ALA A 70 -1.87 -5.50 14.64
N GLU A 71 -1.70 -6.40 15.62
CA GLU A 71 -0.74 -7.52 15.56
C GLU A 71 -1.06 -8.45 14.39
N ALA A 72 -2.34 -8.81 14.21
CA ALA A 72 -2.79 -9.64 13.10
C ALA A 72 -2.54 -8.99 11.72
N ASN A 73 -2.73 -7.67 11.61
CA ASN A 73 -2.46 -6.93 10.38
C ASN A 73 -0.96 -6.91 10.03
N LEU A 74 -0.10 -6.66 11.02
CA LEU A 74 1.35 -6.71 10.83
C LEU A 74 1.79 -8.12 10.40
N PHE A 75 1.30 -9.15 11.09
CA PHE A 75 1.58 -10.54 10.74
C PHE A 75 1.12 -10.88 9.32
N ALA A 76 -0.08 -10.44 8.94
CA ALA A 76 -0.62 -10.66 7.60
C ALA A 76 0.22 -9.99 6.50
N ILE A 77 0.79 -8.81 6.75
CA ILE A 77 1.70 -8.15 5.80
C ILE A 77 3.00 -8.91 5.67
N LEU A 78 3.59 -9.38 6.79
CA LEU A 78 4.85 -10.10 6.76
C LEU A 78 4.71 -11.48 6.12
N VAL A 79 3.75 -12.27 6.59
CA VAL A 79 3.59 -13.68 6.20
C VAL A 79 2.71 -13.85 4.98
N GLY A 80 1.63 -13.08 4.87
CA GLY A 80 0.68 -13.20 3.76
C GLY A 80 1.07 -12.41 2.52
N PHE A 81 1.99 -11.44 2.63
CA PHE A 81 2.42 -10.64 1.49
C PHE A 81 3.94 -10.64 1.26
N ALA A 82 4.73 -10.20 2.24
CA ALA A 82 6.17 -10.02 2.05
C ALA A 82 6.89 -11.36 1.78
N LEU A 83 6.58 -12.39 2.56
CA LEU A 83 7.17 -13.73 2.39
C LEU A 83 6.84 -14.35 1.01
N PRO A 84 5.56 -14.44 0.57
CA PRO A 84 5.23 -14.91 -0.78
C PRO A 84 5.91 -14.10 -1.88
N SER A 85 6.00 -12.77 -1.72
CA SER A 85 6.68 -11.89 -2.68
C SER A 85 8.18 -12.21 -2.78
N GLN A 86 8.84 -12.45 -1.64
CA GLN A 86 10.24 -12.84 -1.62
C GLN A 86 10.48 -14.19 -2.31
N VAL A 87 9.60 -15.17 -2.05
CA VAL A 87 9.67 -16.49 -2.68
C VAL A 87 9.49 -16.37 -4.20
N MET A 88 8.52 -15.57 -4.65
CA MET A 88 8.31 -15.28 -6.07
C MET A 88 9.54 -14.67 -6.72
N LEU A 89 10.14 -13.65 -6.10
CA LEU A 89 11.33 -12.97 -6.63
C LEU A 89 12.58 -13.87 -6.67
N SER A 90 12.67 -14.85 -5.77
CA SER A 90 13.83 -15.74 -5.67
C SER A 90 13.74 -16.96 -6.60
N VAL A 91 12.54 -17.53 -6.77
CA VAL A 91 12.34 -18.78 -7.52
C VAL A 91 11.94 -18.54 -8.97
N GLN A 92 11.13 -17.51 -9.24
CA GLN A 92 10.71 -17.07 -10.58
C GLN A 92 10.12 -18.17 -11.50
N THR A 93 9.63 -19.28 -10.94
CA THR A 93 8.94 -20.31 -11.73
C THR A 93 7.49 -19.92 -11.99
N PRO A 94 6.89 -20.32 -13.14
CA PRO A 94 5.50 -19.98 -13.47
C PRO A 94 4.50 -20.37 -12.38
N LEU A 95 4.69 -21.52 -11.75
CA LEU A 95 3.82 -22.00 -10.67
C LEU A 95 3.87 -21.10 -9.43
N VAL A 96 5.06 -20.65 -9.03
CA VAL A 96 5.22 -19.76 -7.86
C VAL A 96 4.65 -18.38 -8.16
N ILE A 97 4.85 -17.85 -9.37
CA ILE A 97 4.28 -16.57 -9.80
C ILE A 97 2.74 -16.66 -9.82
N ALA A 98 2.17 -17.75 -10.34
CA ALA A 98 0.73 -17.98 -10.32
C ALA A 98 0.18 -18.08 -8.90
N ALA A 99 0.86 -18.81 -8.00
CA ALA A 99 0.49 -18.90 -6.59
C ALA A 99 0.55 -17.53 -5.89
N TRP A 100 1.50 -16.67 -6.26
CA TRP A 100 1.62 -15.32 -5.72
C TRP A 100 0.44 -14.40 -6.08
N GLN A 101 -0.22 -14.59 -7.24
CA GLN A 101 -1.40 -13.79 -7.62
C GLN A 101 -2.54 -13.91 -6.59
N PHE A 102 -2.57 -14.98 -5.80
CA PHE A 102 -3.53 -15.17 -4.72
C PHE A 102 -3.12 -14.49 -3.39
N PHE A 103 -2.17 -13.55 -3.41
CA PHE A 103 -1.73 -12.84 -2.20
C PHE A 103 -2.86 -12.20 -1.38
N PRO A 104 -3.98 -11.68 -1.95
CA PRO A 104 -5.07 -11.20 -1.12
C PRO A 104 -5.62 -12.30 -0.20
N ALA A 105 -5.74 -13.53 -0.71
CA ALA A 105 -6.17 -14.68 0.09
C ALA A 105 -5.11 -15.07 1.13
N TRP A 106 -3.82 -15.05 0.77
CA TRP A 106 -2.73 -15.34 1.72
C TRP A 106 -2.68 -14.36 2.89
N ILE A 107 -2.87 -13.05 2.63
CA ILE A 107 -3.00 -12.01 3.67
C ILE A 107 -4.13 -12.36 4.63
N LEU A 108 -5.28 -12.74 4.11
CA LEU A 108 -6.48 -12.95 4.92
C LEU A 108 -6.43 -14.25 5.71
N LEU A 109 -5.89 -15.30 5.11
CA LEU A 109 -5.58 -16.54 5.80
C LEU A 109 -4.60 -16.29 6.95
N ALA A 110 -3.48 -15.60 6.68
CA ALA A 110 -2.49 -15.27 7.71
C ALA A 110 -3.10 -14.44 8.86
N ARG A 111 -3.89 -13.42 8.52
CA ARG A 111 -4.61 -12.60 9.51
C ARG A 111 -5.58 -13.43 10.35
N GLY A 112 -6.37 -14.29 9.71
CA GLY A 112 -7.35 -15.15 10.35
C GLY A 112 -6.70 -16.15 11.30
N VAL A 113 -5.66 -16.86 10.83
CA VAL A 113 -4.88 -17.80 11.64
C VAL A 113 -4.29 -17.10 12.86
N TYR A 114 -3.69 -15.91 12.69
CA TYR A 114 -3.16 -15.15 13.82
C TYR A 114 -4.23 -14.82 14.85
N MET A 115 -5.40 -14.35 14.40
CA MET A 115 -6.52 -14.03 15.29
C MET A 115 -7.11 -15.25 16.02
N LEU A 116 -7.05 -16.44 15.42
CA LEU A 116 -7.52 -17.68 16.04
C LEU A 116 -6.58 -18.16 17.16
N VAL A 117 -5.27 -18.02 16.95
CA VAL A 117 -4.24 -18.48 17.91
C VAL A 117 -4.00 -17.45 19.02
N ARG A 118 -4.14 -16.16 18.71
CA ARG A 118 -3.84 -15.07 19.65
C ARG A 118 -4.97 -14.89 20.67
N LEU A 119 -4.66 -15.11 21.95
CA LEU A 119 -5.57 -14.79 23.07
C LEU A 119 -6.07 -13.33 23.00
N ARG A 120 -7.36 -13.14 23.28
CA ARG A 120 -7.98 -11.81 23.35
C ARG A 120 -7.28 -10.97 24.41
N SER A 121 -6.76 -9.82 24.00
CA SER A 121 -6.18 -8.83 24.92
C SER A 121 -6.83 -7.48 24.72
N ILE A 122 -7.22 -6.82 25.82
CA ILE A 122 -7.66 -5.44 25.81
C ILE A 122 -6.42 -4.56 25.76
N GLY A 123 -6.28 -3.74 24.71
CA GLY A 123 -5.13 -2.85 24.59
C GLY A 123 -5.16 -2.02 23.31
N ASN A 124 -4.47 -0.88 23.35
CA ASN A 124 -4.28 -0.02 22.20
C ASN A 124 -3.20 -0.59 21.26
N GLY A 125 -3.53 -0.75 19.98
CA GLY A 125 -2.63 -1.23 18.93
C GLY A 125 -1.71 -0.18 18.32
N TYR A 126 -1.75 1.09 18.75
CA TYR A 126 -1.02 2.21 18.14
C TYR A 126 0.45 1.91 17.82
N LYS A 127 1.24 1.40 18.79
CA LYS A 127 2.66 1.08 18.56
C LYS A 127 2.85 0.03 17.46
N VAL A 128 1.93 -0.93 17.38
CA VAL A 128 1.96 -2.00 16.36
C VAL A 128 1.54 -1.45 15.00
N VAL A 129 0.57 -0.53 14.95
CA VAL A 129 0.20 0.19 13.73
C VAL A 129 1.37 1.05 13.22
N GLN A 130 2.07 1.76 14.11
CA GLN A 130 3.30 2.49 13.77
C GLN A 130 4.38 1.54 13.22
N ALA A 131 4.61 0.42 13.90
CA ALA A 131 5.53 -0.61 13.43
C ALA A 131 5.12 -1.15 12.05
N THR A 132 3.83 -1.31 11.79
CA THR A 132 3.30 -1.73 10.48
C THR A 132 3.67 -0.76 9.38
N TYR A 133 3.43 0.54 9.57
CA TYR A 133 3.81 1.54 8.58
C TYR A 133 5.33 1.69 8.43
N LEU A 134 6.09 1.53 9.51
CA LEU A 134 7.56 1.50 9.44
C LEU A 134 8.06 0.28 8.65
N THR A 135 7.45 -0.89 8.84
CA THR A 135 7.75 -2.09 8.06
C THR A 135 7.41 -1.88 6.58
N THR A 136 6.24 -1.32 6.25
CA THR A 136 5.90 -1.06 4.84
C THR A 136 6.75 0.04 4.21
N PHE A 137 7.20 1.01 5.01
CA PHE A 137 8.22 1.97 4.61
C PHE A 137 9.52 1.26 4.25
N ALA A 138 10.07 0.45 5.16
CA ALA A 138 11.34 -0.25 4.96
C ALA A 138 11.28 -1.21 3.75
N LEU A 139 10.20 -1.99 3.60
CA LEU A 139 10.02 -2.88 2.46
C LEU A 139 9.94 -2.11 1.13
N SER A 140 9.26 -0.96 1.12
CA SER A 140 9.17 -0.11 -0.09
C SER A 140 10.51 0.53 -0.43
N ALA A 141 11.22 1.05 0.58
CA ALA A 141 12.53 1.66 0.42
C ALA A 141 13.56 0.65 -0.08
N TYR A 142 13.57 -0.56 0.49
CA TYR A 142 14.41 -1.67 0.02
C TYR A 142 14.11 -2.03 -1.44
N GLY A 143 12.83 -2.19 -1.79
CA GLY A 143 12.45 -2.47 -3.18
C GLY A 143 12.87 -1.37 -4.16
N ASN A 144 12.74 -0.10 -3.77
CA ASN A 144 13.18 1.04 -4.57
C ASN A 144 14.70 1.06 -4.75
N ALA A 145 15.45 0.89 -3.65
CA ALA A 145 16.91 0.86 -3.69
C ALA A 145 17.43 -0.31 -4.53
N LEU A 146 16.81 -1.50 -4.41
CA LEU A 146 17.15 -2.66 -5.22
C LEU A 146 16.87 -2.39 -6.71
N ALA A 147 15.74 -1.77 -7.05
CA ALA A 147 15.43 -1.41 -8.43
C ALA A 147 16.45 -0.41 -9.00
N ILE A 148 16.80 0.64 -8.26
CA ILE A 148 17.83 1.61 -8.67
C ILE A 148 19.18 0.92 -8.85
N TRP A 149 19.56 0.05 -7.91
CA TRP A 149 20.82 -0.71 -7.97
C TRP A 149 20.90 -1.62 -9.19
N LEU A 150 19.82 -2.33 -9.51
CA LEU A 150 19.74 -3.20 -10.68
C LEU A 150 19.77 -2.40 -11.99
N LEU A 151 19.26 -1.17 -11.98
CA LEU A 151 19.24 -0.27 -13.13
C LEU A 151 20.47 0.65 -13.21
N ARG A 152 21.43 0.57 -12.27
CA ARG A 152 22.52 1.56 -12.15
C ARG A 152 23.29 1.81 -13.46
N ASP A 153 23.53 0.77 -14.25
CA ASP A 153 24.30 0.85 -15.49
C ASP A 153 23.46 1.40 -16.67
N ASN A 154 22.12 1.40 -16.54
CA ASN A 154 21.16 1.83 -17.55
C ASN A 154 20.19 2.89 -17.01
N LEU A 155 20.53 3.56 -15.91
CA LEU A 155 19.57 4.39 -15.17
C LEU A 155 19.14 5.58 -16.01
N SER A 156 20.06 6.20 -16.75
CA SER A 156 19.76 7.29 -17.67
C SER A 156 18.80 6.87 -18.78
N SER A 157 19.04 5.72 -19.40
CA SER A 157 18.16 5.16 -20.43
C SER A 157 16.77 4.82 -19.87
N TYR A 158 16.71 4.23 -18.67
CA TYR A 158 15.45 3.95 -17.99
C TYR A 158 14.68 5.22 -17.64
N LEU A 159 15.36 6.22 -17.07
CA LEU A 159 14.73 7.51 -16.75
C LEU A 159 14.25 8.24 -18.00
N ALA A 160 14.93 8.10 -19.14
CA ALA A 160 14.47 8.65 -20.41
C ALA A 160 13.18 7.98 -20.93
N THR A 161 12.84 6.78 -20.44
CA THR A 161 11.54 6.13 -20.74
C THR A 161 10.41 6.54 -19.78
N LEU A 162 10.70 7.42 -18.81
CA LEU A 162 9.70 7.98 -17.90
C LEU A 162 9.45 9.46 -18.23
N PRO A 163 8.18 9.88 -18.43
CA PRO A 163 6.95 9.09 -18.31
C PRO A 163 6.76 8.12 -19.49
N PRO A 164 6.06 6.99 -19.27
CA PRO A 164 5.75 6.05 -20.34
C PRO A 164 4.95 6.72 -21.45
N THR A 165 5.08 6.20 -22.66
CA THR A 165 4.33 6.69 -23.81
C THR A 165 2.83 6.56 -23.55
N ILE A 166 2.09 7.64 -23.83
CA ILE A 166 0.63 7.66 -23.82
C ILE A 166 0.08 6.92 -25.05
N GLU A 167 0.88 6.88 -26.12
CA GLU A 167 0.53 6.15 -27.33
C GLU A 167 0.48 4.64 -27.06
N PRO A 168 -0.59 3.96 -27.53
CA PRO A 168 -0.66 2.51 -27.45
C PRO A 168 0.48 1.89 -28.27
N PRO A 169 1.03 0.75 -27.84
CA PRO A 169 2.08 0.10 -28.60
C PRO A 169 1.50 -0.32 -29.95
N ALA A 170 2.25 -0.08 -31.04
CA ALA A 170 1.78 -0.40 -32.38
C ALA A 170 1.35 -1.88 -32.47
N PHE A 171 0.09 -2.14 -32.80
CA PHE A 171 -0.47 -3.50 -32.87
C PHE A 171 0.31 -4.39 -33.84
N ALA A 172 0.79 -3.81 -34.95
CA ALA A 172 1.68 -4.49 -35.89
C ALA A 172 3.11 -4.51 -35.33
N GLY A 173 3.47 -5.60 -34.66
CA GLY A 173 4.86 -5.86 -34.22
C GLY A 173 5.10 -5.79 -32.70
N SER A 174 4.10 -5.40 -31.90
CA SER A 174 4.22 -5.48 -30.44
C SER A 174 4.08 -6.93 -29.94
N THR A 175 4.89 -7.29 -28.94
CA THR A 175 4.80 -8.59 -28.27
C THR A 175 3.92 -8.48 -27.03
N LEU A 176 3.36 -9.60 -26.57
CA LEU A 176 2.60 -9.66 -25.31
C LEU A 176 3.42 -9.12 -24.13
N THR A 177 4.73 -9.37 -24.12
CA THR A 177 5.65 -8.87 -23.09
C THR A 177 5.74 -7.35 -23.07
N VAL A 178 5.81 -6.71 -24.23
CA VAL A 178 5.86 -5.23 -24.33
C VAL A 178 4.54 -4.63 -23.84
N ALA A 179 3.40 -5.21 -24.25
CA ALA A 179 2.09 -4.77 -23.78
C ALA A 179 1.93 -4.94 -22.26
N ALA A 180 2.36 -6.08 -21.71
CA ALA A 180 2.33 -6.33 -20.26
C ALA A 180 3.22 -5.35 -19.48
N LEU A 181 4.41 -5.05 -19.98
CA LEU A 181 5.32 -4.08 -19.36
C LEU A 181 4.73 -2.66 -19.36
N GLN A 182 4.13 -2.23 -20.47
CA GLN A 182 3.47 -0.92 -20.56
C GLN A 182 2.27 -0.84 -19.61
N PHE A 183 1.45 -1.89 -19.55
CA PHE A 183 0.36 -1.99 -18.58
C PHE A 183 0.86 -1.88 -17.14
N LEU A 184 1.87 -2.67 -16.75
CA LEU A 184 2.42 -2.65 -15.39
C LEU A 184 3.04 -1.30 -15.02
N THR A 185 3.70 -0.63 -15.98
CA THR A 185 4.27 0.71 -15.77
C THR A 185 3.16 1.72 -15.48
N TRP A 186 2.11 1.77 -16.31
CA TRP A 186 0.98 2.66 -16.08
C TRP A 186 0.22 2.33 -14.80
N ASP A 187 -0.01 1.05 -14.52
CA ASP A 187 -0.69 0.60 -13.29
C ASP A 187 0.07 1.04 -12.03
N TRP A 188 1.40 0.95 -12.05
CA TRP A 188 2.26 1.45 -10.98
C TRP A 188 2.23 2.98 -10.85
N ILE A 189 2.33 3.72 -11.96
CA ILE A 189 2.28 5.20 -11.94
C ILE A 189 0.95 5.69 -11.38
N MET A 190 -0.16 5.13 -11.86
CA MET A 190 -1.49 5.52 -11.39
C MET A 190 -1.69 5.20 -9.90
N THR A 191 -1.15 4.06 -9.44
CA THR A 191 -1.14 3.71 -8.00
C THR A 191 -0.31 4.72 -7.19
N ALA A 192 0.89 5.05 -7.67
CA ALA A 192 1.81 5.95 -6.98
C ALA A 192 1.27 7.38 -6.92
N ALA A 193 0.90 7.95 -8.07
CA ALA A 193 0.36 9.30 -8.16
C ALA A 193 -0.92 9.45 -7.33
N GLY A 194 -1.85 8.49 -7.47
CA GLY A 194 -3.07 8.43 -6.68
C GLY A 194 -2.83 8.42 -5.18
N GLY A 195 -1.96 7.54 -4.71
CA GLY A 195 -1.59 7.45 -3.29
C GLY A 195 -0.92 8.71 -2.76
N LEU A 196 0.04 9.28 -3.50
CA LEU A 196 0.73 10.51 -3.10
C LEU A 196 -0.25 11.70 -3.02
N LEU A 197 -1.12 11.86 -4.03
CA LEU A 197 -2.16 12.90 -4.00
C LEU A 197 -3.14 12.70 -2.84
N ALA A 198 -3.60 11.47 -2.62
CA ALA A 198 -4.52 11.16 -1.55
C ALA A 198 -3.94 11.46 -0.15
N THR A 199 -2.62 11.35 0.05
CA THR A 199 -2.01 11.73 1.33
C THR A 199 -2.13 13.22 1.64
N LEU A 200 -2.31 14.09 0.64
CA LEU A 200 -2.52 15.53 0.87
C LEU A 200 -3.84 15.80 1.61
N TRP A 201 -4.85 14.92 1.47
CA TRP A 201 -6.11 15.01 2.20
C TRP A 201 -6.00 14.71 3.70
N ILE A 202 -4.82 14.28 4.18
CA ILE A 202 -4.55 14.09 5.61
C ILE A 202 -4.29 15.45 6.31
N ALA A 203 -3.88 16.46 5.55
CA ALA A 203 -3.59 17.79 6.07
C ALA A 203 -4.85 18.49 6.60
N LYS A 204 -4.70 19.28 7.67
CA LYS A 204 -5.75 20.10 8.27
C LYS A 204 -5.59 21.60 7.97
N SER A 205 -4.47 21.98 7.37
CA SER A 205 -4.15 23.37 7.03
C SER A 205 -3.31 23.42 5.74
N PRO A 206 -3.29 24.57 5.04
CA PRO A 206 -2.42 24.74 3.87
C PRO A 206 -0.93 24.50 4.15
N ALA A 207 -0.47 24.86 5.36
CA ALA A 207 0.91 24.60 5.79
C ALA A 207 1.20 23.10 5.90
N GLU A 208 0.27 22.30 6.43
CA GLU A 208 0.40 20.84 6.46
C GLU A 208 0.35 20.25 5.05
N VAL A 209 -0.46 20.80 4.12
CA VAL A 209 -0.46 20.38 2.71
C VAL A 209 0.93 20.59 2.10
N ALA A 210 1.54 21.76 2.32
CA ALA A 210 2.89 22.05 1.82
C ALA A 210 3.95 21.11 2.41
N GLN A 211 3.85 20.78 3.71
CA GLN A 211 4.76 19.83 4.36
C GLN A 211 4.65 18.41 3.80
N ILE A 212 3.42 17.91 3.59
CA ILE A 212 3.19 16.58 3.00
C ILE A 212 3.62 16.57 1.54
N ALA A 213 3.36 17.64 0.78
CA ALA A 213 3.81 17.77 -0.60
C ALA A 213 5.34 17.75 -0.69
N ALA A 214 6.03 18.53 0.15
CA ALA A 214 7.49 18.51 0.25
C ALA A 214 8.00 17.11 0.60
N TRP A 215 7.41 16.47 1.62
CA TRP A 215 7.73 15.08 1.98
C TRP A 215 7.59 14.13 0.79
N ASN A 216 6.48 14.20 0.05
CA ASN A 216 6.25 13.33 -1.10
C ASN A 216 7.26 13.58 -2.23
N ILE A 217 7.63 14.84 -2.49
CA ILE A 217 8.64 15.22 -3.49
C ILE A 217 10.02 14.65 -3.13
N PHE A 218 10.43 14.74 -1.86
CA PHE A 218 11.75 14.26 -1.43
C PHE A 218 11.79 12.75 -1.18
N ALA A 219 10.78 12.19 -0.52
CA ALA A 219 10.77 10.78 -0.12
C ALA A 219 10.54 9.83 -1.29
N THR A 220 9.79 10.24 -2.33
CA THR A 220 9.53 9.38 -3.50
C THR A 220 10.80 8.99 -4.27
N PRO A 221 11.69 9.91 -4.68
CA PRO A 221 12.92 9.52 -5.37
C PRO A 221 13.89 8.76 -4.46
N LEU A 222 13.97 9.11 -3.17
CA LEU A 222 14.90 8.49 -2.24
C LEU A 222 14.47 7.09 -1.79
N PHE A 223 13.19 6.91 -1.46
CA PHE A 223 12.67 5.72 -0.79
C PHE A 223 11.54 5.04 -1.58
N GLY A 224 11.12 5.59 -2.71
CA GLY A 224 9.97 5.13 -3.48
C GLY A 224 8.64 5.64 -2.94
N ALA A 225 7.63 5.68 -3.83
CA ALA A 225 6.30 6.21 -3.50
C ALA A 225 5.61 5.46 -2.35
N GLY A 226 5.80 4.13 -2.25
CA GLY A 226 5.23 3.34 -1.15
C GLY A 226 5.78 3.73 0.23
N ALA A 227 7.05 4.10 0.31
CA ALA A 227 7.67 4.58 1.53
C ALA A 227 7.16 5.99 1.87
N ALA A 228 7.09 6.89 0.88
CA ALA A 228 6.53 8.22 1.06
C ALA A 228 5.10 8.17 1.65
N VAL A 229 4.21 7.36 1.04
CA VAL A 229 2.85 7.15 1.54
C VAL A 229 2.84 6.56 2.95
N SER A 230 3.68 5.56 3.24
CA SER A 230 3.77 4.96 4.58
C SER A 230 4.21 5.99 5.64
N GLY A 231 5.16 6.87 5.30
CA GLY A 231 5.61 7.95 6.19
C GLY A 231 4.49 8.95 6.49
N ALA A 232 3.73 9.37 5.48
CA ALA A 232 2.59 10.25 5.65
C ALA A 232 1.49 9.62 6.52
N LEU A 233 1.21 8.33 6.33
CA LEU A 233 0.26 7.57 7.16
C LEU A 233 0.77 7.38 8.59
N MET A 234 2.06 7.16 8.79
CA MET A 234 2.68 7.07 10.11
C MET A 234 2.52 8.39 10.89
N TRP A 235 2.73 9.54 10.22
CA TRP A 235 2.48 10.87 10.77
C TRP A 235 0.99 11.08 11.10
N ARG A 236 0.07 10.66 10.21
CA ARG A 236 -1.38 10.67 10.47
C ARG A 236 -1.73 9.92 11.75
N GLU A 237 -1.24 8.68 11.90
CA GLU A 237 -1.54 7.86 13.07
C GLU A 237 -1.02 8.46 14.37
N LYS A 238 0.15 9.12 14.33
CA LYS A 238 0.68 9.83 15.49
C LYS A 238 -0.28 10.93 15.93
N ARG A 239 -0.89 11.67 15.00
CA ARG A 239 -1.89 12.72 15.31
C ARG A 239 -3.19 12.14 15.85
N LEU A 240 -3.65 11.03 15.28
CA LEU A 240 -4.86 10.32 15.72
C LEU A 240 -4.77 9.81 17.17
N ASN A 241 -3.57 9.44 17.62
CA ASN A 241 -3.36 8.81 18.93
C ASN A 241 -2.62 9.68 19.95
N GLY A 242 -1.90 10.72 19.50
CA GLY A 242 -1.08 11.61 20.32
C GLY A 242 -1.76 12.91 20.74
N SER A 243 -3.05 13.08 20.43
CA SER A 243 -3.89 14.18 20.95
C SER A 243 -4.56 13.81 22.30
N LYS A 244 -3.88 12.97 23.09
CA LYS A 244 -4.24 12.64 24.47
C LYS A 244 -3.17 13.14 25.41
#